data_AF-A0A349SQI1-F1
#
_entry.id   AF-A0A349SQI1-F1
#
_cell.length_a   1.000
_cell.length_b   1.000
_cell.length_c   1.000
_cell.angle_alpha   90.00
_cell.angle_beta   90.00
_cell.angle_gamma   90.00
#
_symmetry.space_group_name_H-M   'P 1'
#
loop_
_entity.id
_entity.type
_entity.pdbx_description
1 polymer ?
#
loop_
_entity_poly.entity_id
_entity_poly.type
_entity_poly.pdbx_seq_one_letter_code
_entity_poly.pdbx_strand_id
1 'polypeptide(L)' 'DQYRIGQIQFGNDDPIAATEWVNAQPVSLQASGILEGDNDANVLTGTGGNDIIYGLDGVDIITGGEGNDILSGYRI' A
#
# COMPACT_ATOMS: atom_id res chain seq x y z
N ASP A 1 -19.22 10.09 17.41
CA ASP A 1 -18.09 10.90 16.92
C ASP A 1 -16.82 10.09 16.92
N GLN A 2 -16.06 10.08 15.83
CA GLN A 2 -14.84 9.29 15.68
C GLN A 2 -13.60 10.17 15.87
N TYR A 3 -12.71 9.77 16.78
CA TYR A 3 -11.41 10.40 16.94
C TYR A 3 -10.42 9.78 15.95
N ARG A 4 -9.72 10.62 15.19
CA ARG A 4 -8.54 10.22 14.41
C ARG A 4 -7.32 10.77 15.12
N ILE A 5 -6.32 9.93 15.34
CA ILE A 5 -5.01 10.40 15.81
C ILE A 5 -4.33 11.10 14.64
N GLY A 6 -3.89 12.34 14.85
CA GLY A 6 -3.15 13.12 13.85
C GLY A 6 -1.72 12.59 13.70
N GLN A 7 -0.74 13.29 14.29
CA GLN A 7 0.68 12.94 14.21
C GLN A 7 1.22 12.58 15.60
N ILE A 8 2.13 11.59 15.65
CA ILE A 8 2.92 11.28 16.84
C ILE A 8 4.33 11.83 16.62
N GLN A 9 4.79 12.71 17.52
CA GLN A 9 6.14 13.30 17.49
C GLN A 9 6.86 12.97 18.81
N PHE A 10 8.10 12.48 18.70
CA PHE A 10 8.97 12.22 19.85
C PHE A 10 10.12 13.22 19.84
N GLY A 11 10.11 14.17 20.80
CA GLY A 11 11.23 15.06 21.11
C GLY A 11 11.38 16.32 20.23
N ASN A 12 12.03 17.32 20.82
CA ASN A 12 12.42 18.60 20.26
C ASN A 12 13.96 18.64 20.09
N ASP A 13 14.42 18.99 18.89
CA ASP A 13 15.82 19.36 18.54
C ASP A 13 16.83 18.29 18.08
N ASP A 14 16.36 17.25 17.41
CA ASP A 14 17.01 16.70 16.20
C ASP A 14 16.03 15.66 15.63
N PRO A 15 15.70 15.67 14.33
CA PRO A 15 14.88 14.61 13.77
C PRO A 15 15.69 13.31 13.90
N ILE A 16 15.40 12.54 14.94
CA ILE A 16 15.73 11.13 14.98
C ILE A 16 15.16 10.58 13.68
N ALA A 17 16.03 10.25 12.73
CA ALA A 17 15.64 9.79 11.41
C ALA A 17 14.68 8.62 11.62
N ALA A 18 13.38 8.85 11.41
CA ALA A 18 12.36 7.82 11.59
C ALA A 18 12.67 6.60 10.71
N THR A 19 13.44 6.82 9.65
CA THR A 19 14.08 5.82 8.80
C THR A 19 15.04 4.89 9.56
N GLU A 20 15.85 5.36 10.52
CA GLU A 20 16.80 4.49 11.24
C GLU A 20 16.10 3.60 12.28
N TRP A 21 15.03 4.07 12.91
CA TRP A 21 14.31 3.31 13.94
C TRP A 21 13.35 2.29 13.35
N VAL A 22 12.80 2.57 12.17
CA VAL A 22 12.00 1.62 11.39
C VAL A 22 12.88 0.58 10.69
N ASN A 23 14.11 0.93 10.29
CA ASN A 23 15.04 0.00 9.66
C ASN A 23 15.81 -0.91 10.65
N ALA A 24 15.87 -0.52 11.94
CA ALA A 24 16.60 -1.27 12.98
C ALA A 24 15.80 -2.44 13.60
N GLN A 25 14.51 -2.55 13.31
CA GLN A 25 13.69 -3.71 13.62
C GLN A 25 12.93 -4.03 12.34
N PRO A 26 13.02 -5.25 11.77
CA PRO A 26 12.19 -5.61 10.64
C PRO A 26 10.75 -5.77 11.14
N VAL A 27 10.07 -4.66 11.39
CA VAL A 27 8.62 -4.64 11.43
C VAL A 27 8.21 -4.81 9.98
N SER A 28 8.04 -6.06 9.56
CA SER A 28 7.34 -6.36 8.32
C SER A 28 5.89 -5.94 8.54
N LEU A 29 5.62 -4.65 8.36
CA LEU A 29 4.29 -4.15 8.07
C LEU A 29 4.01 -4.66 6.67
N GLN A 30 3.57 -5.92 6.54
CA GLN A 30 3.00 -6.40 5.29
C GLN A 30 1.73 -5.58 5.07
N ALA A 31 1.91 -4.42 4.45
CA ALA A 31 0.94 -3.36 4.40
C ALA A 31 -0.09 -3.68 3.33
N SER A 32 -1.10 -4.48 3.67
CA SER A 32 -2.26 -4.71 2.81
C SER A 32 -2.85 -3.40 2.28
N GLY A 33 -2.99 -3.31 0.97
CA GLY A 33 -3.49 -2.16 0.23
C GLY A 33 -4.76 -2.48 -0.57
N ILE A 34 -5.54 -1.43 -0.84
CA ILE A 34 -6.59 -1.45 -1.84
C ILE A 34 -6.13 -0.53 -2.98
N LEU A 35 -5.94 -1.09 -4.17
CA LEU A 35 -5.53 -0.38 -5.38
C LEU A 35 -6.66 -0.43 -6.41
N GLU A 36 -6.90 0.69 -7.08
CA GLU A 36 -7.93 0.82 -8.11
C GLU A 36 -7.34 1.58 -9.30
N GLY A 37 -7.52 1.02 -10.49
CA GLY A 37 -7.21 1.64 -11.76
C GLY A 37 -8.24 2.68 -12.18
N ASP A 38 -8.27 3.01 -13.46
CA ASP A 38 -9.25 3.89 -14.08
C ASP A 38 -9.81 3.29 -15.38
N ASN A 39 -10.20 4.10 -16.35
CA ASN A 39 -10.75 3.59 -17.62
C ASN A 39 -9.68 3.41 -18.72
N ASP A 40 -8.43 3.73 -18.39
CA ASP A 40 -7.29 3.60 -19.29
C ASP A 40 -6.41 2.42 -18.90
N ALA A 41 -5.41 2.09 -19.72
CA ALA A 41 -4.45 1.05 -19.36
C ALA A 41 -3.59 1.47 -18.16
N ASN A 42 -3.60 0.68 -17.08
CA ASN A 42 -2.81 0.94 -15.88
C ASN A 42 -1.71 -0.09 -15.63
N VAL A 43 -0.73 0.32 -14.81
CA VAL A 43 0.27 -0.58 -14.21
C VAL A 43 0.11 -0.50 -12.69
N LEU A 44 -0.46 -1.54 -12.10
CA LEU A 44 -0.76 -1.61 -10.67
C LEU A 44 0.16 -2.63 -10.00
N THR A 45 0.82 -2.24 -8.90
CA THR A 45 1.71 -3.10 -8.13
C THR A 45 1.35 -3.02 -6.66
N GLY A 46 0.95 -4.16 -6.09
CA GLY A 46 0.69 -4.32 -4.68
C GLY A 46 1.97 -4.35 -3.83
N THR A 47 1.83 -4.83 -2.61
CA THR A 47 2.78 -4.73 -1.52
C THR A 47 3.33 -6.11 -1.16
N GLY A 48 3.93 -6.23 0.02
CA GLY A 48 4.29 -7.53 0.58
C GLY A 48 3.16 -8.19 1.36
N GLY A 49 1.98 -7.58 1.48
CA GLY A 49 0.83 -8.10 2.24
C GLY A 49 -0.35 -8.48 1.35
N ASN A 50 -1.42 -9.01 1.95
CA ASN A 50 -2.61 -9.43 1.21
C ASN A 50 -3.36 -8.21 0.64
N ASP A 51 -3.36 -8.04 -0.67
CA ASP A 51 -3.94 -6.86 -1.34
C ASP A 51 -5.27 -7.14 -2.03
N ILE A 52 -6.02 -6.07 -2.30
CA ILE A 52 -7.16 -6.08 -3.22
C ILE A 52 -6.88 -5.09 -4.33
N ILE A 53 -6.79 -5.55 -5.58
CA ILE A 53 -6.43 -4.72 -6.73
C ILE A 53 -7.50 -4.83 -7.81
N TYR A 54 -8.12 -3.70 -8.13
CA TYR A 54 -9.11 -3.56 -9.20
C TYR A 54 -8.46 -2.86 -10.40
N GLY A 55 -8.38 -3.53 -11.55
CA GLY A 55 -7.90 -2.93 -12.79
C GLY A 55 -8.89 -1.93 -13.40
N LEU A 56 -10.20 -2.17 -13.20
CA LEU A 56 -11.28 -1.48 -13.90
C LEU A 56 -11.18 -1.68 -15.43
N ASP A 57 -11.59 -0.68 -16.22
CA ASP A 57 -11.65 -0.73 -17.67
C ASP A 57 -10.27 -0.45 -18.28
N GLY A 58 -10.01 -0.96 -19.49
CA GLY A 58 -8.70 -0.83 -20.13
C GLY A 58 -7.90 -2.14 -20.10
N VAL A 59 -6.66 -2.09 -20.59
CA VAL A 59 -5.76 -3.26 -20.62
C VAL A 59 -4.68 -3.06 -19.58
N ASP A 60 -4.88 -3.66 -18.41
CA ASP A 60 -4.00 -3.46 -17.25
C ASP A 60 -2.89 -4.49 -17.13
N ILE A 61 -1.81 -4.08 -16.47
CA ILE A 61 -0.78 -4.96 -15.94
C ILE A 61 -0.84 -4.87 -14.42
N ILE A 62 -1.26 -5.96 -13.77
CA ILE A 62 -1.43 -6.03 -12.32
C ILE A 62 -0.44 -7.04 -11.73
N THR A 63 0.35 -6.60 -10.75
CA THR A 63 1.23 -7.45 -9.94
C THR A 63 0.77 -7.39 -8.50
N GLY A 64 0.39 -8.53 -7.91
CA GLY A 64 -0.07 -8.61 -6.52
C GLY A 64 1.04 -8.36 -5.50
N GLY A 65 2.22 -8.96 -5.72
CA GLY A 65 3.33 -8.87 -4.77
C GLY A 65 3.43 -10.14 -3.92
N GLU A 66 3.91 -10.01 -2.68
CA GLU A 66 3.88 -11.13 -1.72
C GLU A 66 2.57 -11.09 -0.93
N GLY A 67 2.04 -12.25 -0.54
CA GLY A 67 0.76 -12.34 0.18
C GLY A 67 -0.31 -13.07 -0.64
N ASN A 68 -1.52 -13.10 -0.08
CA ASN A 68 -2.70 -13.66 -0.73
C ASN A 68 -3.56 -12.51 -1.26
N ASP A 69 -3.44 -12.24 -2.57
CA ASP A 69 -4.08 -11.10 -3.20
C ASP A 69 -5.39 -11.46 -3.91
N ILE A 70 -6.28 -10.49 -4.00
CA ILE A 70 -7.48 -10.53 -4.82
C ILE A 70 -7.30 -9.55 -5.97
N LEU A 71 -7.16 -10.07 -7.19
CA LEU A 71 -6.99 -9.27 -8.41
C LEU A 71 -8.25 -9.39 -9.27
N SER A 72 -8.81 -8.25 -9.67
CA SER A 72 -10.00 -8.18 -10.53
C SER A 72 -9.78 -7.21 -11.68
N GLY A 73 -9.71 -7.72 -12.91
CA GLY A 73 -9.78 -6.90 -14.13
C GLY A 73 -11.19 -6.85 -14.72
N TYR A 74 -11.42 -6.01 -15.73
CA TYR A 74 -12.62 -6.08 -16.55
C TYR A 74 -12.48 -7.04 -17.72
N ARG A 75 -13.63 -7.60 -18.13
CA ARG A 75 -13.75 -8.44 -19.32
C ARG A 75 -14.70 -7.75 -20.30
N ILE A 76 -14.14 -7.31 -21.43
CA ILE A 76 -14.90 -6.84 -22.59
C ILE A 76 -15.39 -8.00 -23.46
#